data_AF-A0A2V7HTL3-F1
#
_entry.id   AF-A0A2V7HTL3-F1
#
_cell.length_a   1.000
_cell.length_b   1.000
_cell.length_c   1.000
_cell.angle_alpha   90.00
_cell.angle_beta   90.00
_cell.angle_gamma   90.00
#
_symmetry.space_group_name_H-M   'P 1'
#
loop_
_entity.id
_entity.type
_entity.pdbx_description
1 polymer ?
#
loop_
_entity_poly.entity_id
_entity_poly.type
_entity_poly.pdbx_seq_one_letter_code
_entity_poly.pdbx_strand_id
1 'polypeptide(L)'
;MPWRPTQGSRSERWRCRVDYPMTKPEETQVRVYRAADAVRGALAGESVAVLGYGHLGRTAALNLRDSGVKVRIGNREDEYAAQARTDGFAVVSIAAAAVDDVVYVVLPDEVIPTLFDSEIAPALRPGSAIAFGSGYSLAFDLIHPPAAIDVLLMAPRMAGNSARSRYLEGRGFWACVGVETDHSGRAQQRMLGLAEGLGVLRAGAVQMTAKAEATLDLFVEQTVGAVLGMAIMMAFEVARDAGVPAEALVLEMYMSGEMEAVFQSFRETGFLRASEDHGPTAVFGGITRSLEMDREAMAESFRKILQNIQSGGFAQRFQDEARNGYPMLEFARAMMHGGSPITEAEDRIRRLTSPDPSGSSPGTAP
;
A
#
# COMPACT_ATOMS: atom_id res chain seq x y z
N MET A 1 13.94 19.90 38.83
CA MET A 1 15.22 19.18 39.11
C MET A 1 15.97 19.01 37.80
N PRO A 2 17.30 19.23 37.73
CA PRO A 2 18.05 18.94 36.52
C PRO A 2 18.12 17.41 36.35
N TRP A 3 17.61 16.91 35.23
CA TRP A 3 17.70 15.50 34.88
C TRP A 3 19.19 15.14 34.70
N ARG A 4 19.76 14.38 35.63
CA ARG A 4 21.07 13.74 35.47
C ARG A 4 20.85 12.29 35.09
N PRO A 5 21.43 11.78 33.99
CA PRO A 5 21.38 10.36 33.72
C PRO A 5 22.20 9.64 34.79
N THR A 6 21.57 8.73 35.53
CA THR A 6 22.25 7.83 36.47
C THR A 6 23.32 7.05 35.71
N GLN A 7 24.54 6.96 36.25
CA GLN A 7 25.66 6.18 35.71
C GLN A 7 25.40 4.66 35.87
N GLY A 8 24.35 4.16 35.22
CA GLY A 8 24.21 2.75 34.83
C GLY A 8 24.46 2.67 33.34
N SER A 9 25.22 1.66 32.90
CA SER A 9 25.83 1.52 31.57
C SER A 9 25.01 2.15 30.43
N ARG A 10 25.66 2.99 29.61
CA ARG A 10 25.03 3.71 28.49
C ARG A 10 24.42 2.79 27.43
N SER A 11 24.58 1.48 27.52
CA SER A 11 24.11 0.49 26.54
C SER A 11 22.92 -0.37 27.01
N GLU A 12 22.61 -0.45 28.31
CA GLU A 12 21.59 -1.40 28.80
C GLU A 12 20.16 -0.83 28.78
N ARG A 13 19.98 0.48 28.98
CA ARG A 13 18.63 1.12 28.91
C ARG A 13 18.08 1.29 27.49
N TRP A 14 18.93 1.14 26.48
CA TRP A 14 18.57 1.24 25.07
C TRP A 14 18.42 -0.12 24.39
N ARG A 15 18.74 -1.22 25.08
CA ARG A 15 18.23 -2.52 24.68
C ARG A 15 16.75 -2.50 24.97
N CYS A 16 15.94 -2.43 23.93
CA CYS A 16 14.60 -2.99 23.97
C CYS A 16 14.77 -4.40 24.56
N ARG A 17 14.47 -4.60 25.86
CA ARG A 17 14.36 -5.94 26.44
C ARG A 17 13.07 -6.54 25.93
N VAL A 18 13.06 -6.80 24.63
CA VAL A 18 12.26 -7.89 24.10
C VAL A 18 13.14 -9.10 24.32
N ASP A 19 12.94 -9.83 25.41
CA ASP A 19 13.48 -11.20 25.56
C ASP A 19 12.73 -12.13 24.60
N TYR A 20 12.71 -11.76 23.32
CA TYR A 20 12.38 -12.65 22.22
C TYR A 20 13.71 -13.19 21.70
N PRO A 21 13.79 -14.45 21.28
CA PRO A 21 14.89 -14.88 20.45
C PRO A 21 14.88 -13.96 19.22
N MET A 22 15.82 -13.00 19.18
CA MET A 22 16.20 -12.32 17.95
C MET A 22 16.39 -13.44 16.94
N THR A 23 15.51 -13.47 15.95
CA THR A 23 15.49 -14.44 14.86
C THR A 23 16.93 -14.78 14.47
N LYS A 24 17.23 -16.08 14.36
CA LYS A 24 18.56 -16.57 14.04
C LYS A 24 19.13 -15.74 12.86
N PRO A 25 20.34 -15.15 12.99
CA PRO A 25 20.91 -14.26 11.96
C PRO A 25 20.97 -14.87 10.57
N GLU A 26 20.94 -16.21 10.49
CA GLU A 26 21.13 -16.98 9.27
C GLU A 26 19.90 -17.02 8.33
N GLU A 27 18.72 -16.55 8.77
CA GLU A 27 17.46 -16.60 7.98
C GLU A 27 16.95 -15.24 7.44
N THR A 28 17.72 -14.14 7.54
CA THR A 28 17.13 -12.77 7.50
C THR A 28 17.49 -11.86 6.33
N GLN A 29 18.07 -12.36 5.23
CA GLN A 29 18.19 -11.55 4.00
C GLN A 29 17.00 -11.79 3.06
N VAL A 30 16.19 -10.75 2.85
CA VAL A 30 15.11 -10.80 1.88
C VAL A 30 15.70 -10.69 0.47
N ARG A 31 15.32 -11.60 -0.43
CA ARG A 31 15.73 -11.53 -1.84
C ARG A 31 15.02 -10.36 -2.51
N VAL A 32 15.76 -9.55 -3.25
CA VAL A 32 15.22 -8.45 -4.06
C VAL A 32 15.52 -8.71 -5.53
N TYR A 33 14.46 -8.84 -6.33
CA TYR A 33 14.56 -8.93 -7.78
C TYR A 33 14.65 -7.54 -8.40
N ARG A 34 15.43 -7.43 -9.47
CA ARG A 34 15.63 -6.23 -10.30
C ARG A 34 15.51 -6.58 -11.78
N ALA A 35 15.62 -5.58 -12.65
CA ALA A 35 15.51 -5.76 -14.10
C ALA A 35 16.46 -6.86 -14.65
N ALA A 36 17.64 -7.05 -14.05
CA ALA A 36 18.60 -8.07 -14.45
C ALA A 36 18.13 -9.51 -14.18
N ASP A 37 17.16 -9.71 -13.27
CA ASP A 37 16.60 -11.03 -12.96
C ASP A 37 15.50 -11.43 -13.97
N ALA A 38 14.91 -10.47 -14.69
CA ALA A 38 13.86 -10.75 -15.67
C ALA A 38 14.46 -11.12 -17.03
N VAL A 39 14.00 -12.25 -17.57
CA VAL A 39 14.31 -12.64 -18.94
C VAL A 39 13.61 -11.67 -19.89
N ARG A 40 14.34 -11.16 -20.88
CA ARG A 40 13.78 -10.25 -21.89
C ARG A 40 12.63 -10.94 -22.63
N GLY A 41 11.47 -10.29 -22.65
CA GLY A 41 10.28 -10.86 -23.28
C GLY A 41 9.72 -12.05 -22.49
N ALA A 42 9.82 -12.05 -21.16
CA ALA A 42 9.30 -13.13 -20.31
C ALA A 42 7.81 -13.47 -20.54
N LEU A 43 6.99 -12.49 -20.98
CA LEU A 43 5.58 -12.65 -21.36
C LEU A 43 5.35 -12.59 -22.87
N ALA A 44 6.40 -12.75 -23.70
CA ALA A 44 6.27 -12.65 -25.16
C ALA A 44 5.36 -13.77 -25.68
N GLY A 45 4.29 -13.38 -26.39
CA GLY A 45 3.28 -14.30 -26.91
C GLY A 45 2.21 -14.70 -25.90
N GLU A 46 2.34 -14.33 -24.62
CA GLU A 46 1.31 -14.54 -23.60
C GLU A 46 0.34 -13.34 -23.55
N SER A 47 -0.92 -13.65 -23.29
CA SER A 47 -1.98 -12.68 -23.05
C SER A 47 -2.16 -12.44 -21.55
N VAL A 48 -2.37 -11.19 -21.15
CA VAL A 48 -2.57 -10.80 -19.75
C VAL A 48 -3.95 -10.21 -19.55
N ALA A 49 -4.74 -10.80 -18.66
CA ALA A 49 -5.97 -10.20 -18.17
C ALA A 49 -5.72 -9.41 -16.89
N VAL A 50 -6.28 -8.21 -16.78
CA VAL A 50 -6.37 -7.46 -15.52
C VAL A 50 -7.82 -7.48 -15.07
N LEU A 51 -8.08 -8.10 -13.91
CA LEU A 51 -9.41 -8.19 -13.32
C LEU A 51 -9.61 -7.06 -12.32
N GLY A 52 -10.55 -6.16 -12.61
CA GLY A 52 -10.77 -4.91 -11.89
C GLY A 52 -10.07 -3.73 -12.55
N TYR A 53 -10.76 -2.60 -12.67
CA TYR A 53 -10.23 -1.37 -13.26
C TYR A 53 -10.26 -0.15 -12.33
N GLY A 54 -10.16 -0.38 -11.02
CA GLY A 54 -9.95 0.67 -10.02
C GLY A 54 -8.56 1.33 -10.11
N HIS A 55 -8.14 2.05 -9.07
CA HIS A 55 -6.86 2.78 -9.07
C HIS A 55 -5.65 1.92 -9.48
N LEU A 56 -5.51 0.74 -8.87
CA LEU A 56 -4.41 -0.15 -9.18
C LEU A 56 -4.60 -0.87 -10.53
N GLY A 57 -5.80 -1.34 -10.83
CA GLY A 57 -6.10 -2.04 -12.10
C GLY A 57 -5.91 -1.17 -13.33
N ARG A 58 -6.37 0.08 -13.30
CA ARG A 58 -6.11 1.06 -14.37
C ARG A 58 -4.61 1.26 -14.57
N THR A 59 -3.86 1.44 -13.49
CA THR A 59 -2.41 1.62 -13.52
C THR A 59 -1.70 0.40 -14.12
N ALA A 60 -2.05 -0.79 -13.64
CA ALA A 60 -1.49 -2.05 -14.12
C ALA A 60 -1.71 -2.23 -15.62
N ALA A 61 -2.95 -2.04 -16.08
CA ALA A 61 -3.31 -2.15 -17.48
C ALA A 61 -2.55 -1.17 -18.38
N LEU A 62 -2.48 0.10 -17.96
CA LEU A 62 -1.76 1.14 -18.71
C LEU A 62 -0.26 0.85 -18.78
N ASN A 63 0.37 0.46 -17.67
CA ASN A 63 1.80 0.16 -17.64
C ASN A 63 2.14 -1.07 -18.49
N LEU A 64 1.34 -2.13 -18.40
CA LEU A 64 1.50 -3.35 -19.19
C LEU A 64 1.37 -3.07 -20.69
N ARG A 65 0.34 -2.29 -21.10
CA ARG A 65 0.17 -1.88 -22.48
C ARG A 65 1.37 -1.08 -23.00
N ASP A 66 1.83 -0.10 -22.21
CA ASP A 66 2.99 0.73 -22.59
C ASP A 66 4.30 -0.08 -22.62
N SER A 67 4.34 -1.23 -21.94
CA SER A 67 5.42 -2.22 -22.01
C SER A 67 5.26 -3.21 -23.19
N GLY A 68 4.25 -3.04 -24.04
CA GLY A 68 4.00 -3.89 -25.21
C GLY A 68 3.31 -5.22 -24.89
N VAL A 69 2.75 -5.38 -23.68
CA VAL A 69 1.98 -6.57 -23.30
C VAL A 69 0.57 -6.47 -23.87
N LYS A 70 0.05 -7.59 -24.38
CA LYS A 70 -1.35 -7.69 -24.81
C LYS A 70 -2.26 -7.79 -23.60
N VAL A 71 -2.98 -6.72 -23.30
CA VAL A 71 -3.84 -6.62 -22.11
C VAL A 71 -5.33 -6.72 -22.47
N ARG A 72 -6.07 -7.48 -21.67
CA ARG A 72 -7.54 -7.52 -21.66
C ARG A 72 -8.07 -7.10 -20.30
N ILE A 73 -9.18 -6.37 -20.25
CA ILE A 73 -9.80 -5.95 -18.98
C ILE A 73 -11.03 -6.81 -18.70
N GLY A 74 -11.04 -7.45 -17.53
CA GLY A 74 -12.22 -8.08 -16.95
C GLY A 74 -12.82 -7.19 -15.87
N ASN A 75 -13.99 -6.65 -16.09
CA ASN A 75 -14.66 -5.78 -15.11
C ASN A 75 -16.18 -5.92 -15.24
N ARG A 76 -16.91 -5.66 -14.16
CA ARG A 76 -18.37 -5.51 -14.23
C ARG A 76 -18.73 -4.24 -15.03
N GLU A 77 -19.95 -4.14 -15.52
CA GLU A 77 -20.40 -2.92 -16.21
C GLU A 77 -20.66 -1.82 -15.16
N ASP A 78 -19.70 -0.90 -15.02
CA ASP A 78 -19.75 0.25 -14.12
C ASP A 78 -18.89 1.42 -14.65
N GLU A 79 -18.71 2.46 -13.83
CA GLU A 79 -17.89 3.63 -14.19
C GLU A 79 -16.44 3.28 -14.52
N TYR A 80 -15.88 2.22 -13.90
CA TYR A 80 -14.53 1.77 -14.17
C TYR A 80 -14.44 1.08 -15.54
N ALA A 81 -15.47 0.34 -15.95
CA ALA A 81 -15.56 -0.19 -17.32
C ALA A 81 -15.68 0.95 -18.36
N ALA A 82 -16.48 1.99 -18.07
CA ALA A 82 -16.57 3.17 -18.93
C ALA A 82 -15.21 3.89 -19.04
N GLN A 83 -14.49 4.03 -17.93
CA GLN A 83 -13.15 4.60 -17.90
C GLN A 83 -12.15 3.74 -18.70
N ALA A 84 -12.18 2.42 -18.56
CA ALA A 84 -11.32 1.50 -19.33
C ALA A 84 -11.50 1.64 -20.85
N ARG A 85 -12.76 1.78 -21.30
CA ARG A 85 -13.06 2.02 -22.73
C ARG A 85 -12.54 3.37 -23.19
N THR A 86 -12.67 4.41 -22.35
CA THR A 86 -12.12 5.75 -22.61
C THR A 86 -10.60 5.70 -22.72
N ASP A 87 -9.94 4.90 -21.87
CA ASP A 87 -8.49 4.67 -21.94
C ASP A 87 -8.07 3.75 -23.10
N GLY A 88 -9.00 3.27 -23.92
CA GLY A 88 -8.74 2.51 -25.15
C GLY A 88 -8.66 0.99 -24.97
N PHE A 89 -9.20 0.44 -23.87
CA PHE A 89 -9.24 -1.00 -23.65
C PHE A 89 -10.58 -1.63 -24.06
N ALA A 90 -10.52 -2.85 -24.58
CA ALA A 90 -11.69 -3.72 -24.64
C ALA A 90 -11.99 -4.27 -23.24
N VAL A 91 -13.25 -4.14 -22.83
CA VAL A 91 -13.75 -4.64 -21.55
C VAL A 91 -14.67 -5.83 -21.80
N VAL A 92 -14.43 -6.92 -21.11
CA VAL A 92 -15.27 -8.12 -21.12
C VAL A 92 -15.66 -8.51 -19.69
N SER A 93 -16.53 -9.52 -19.54
CA SER A 93 -16.84 -10.08 -18.22
C SER A 93 -15.61 -10.68 -17.56
N ILE A 94 -15.64 -10.82 -16.23
CA ILE A 94 -14.53 -11.38 -15.46
C ILE A 94 -14.24 -12.82 -15.92
N ALA A 95 -15.28 -13.66 -16.04
CA ALA A 95 -15.12 -15.02 -16.60
C ALA A 95 -14.49 -15.04 -18.01
N ALA A 96 -14.87 -14.11 -18.89
CA ALA A 96 -14.33 -14.06 -20.25
C ALA A 96 -12.88 -13.54 -20.31
N ALA A 97 -12.42 -12.81 -19.29
CA ALA A 97 -11.03 -12.39 -19.17
C ALA A 97 -10.16 -13.42 -18.44
N ALA A 98 -10.72 -14.17 -17.50
CA ALA A 98 -10.01 -15.18 -16.72
C ALA A 98 -9.47 -16.37 -17.54
N VAL A 99 -9.80 -16.44 -18.83
CA VAL A 99 -9.24 -17.44 -19.76
C VAL A 99 -7.83 -17.10 -20.25
N ASP A 100 -7.30 -15.88 -20.05
CA ASP A 100 -5.99 -15.46 -20.56
C ASP A 100 -4.81 -16.26 -19.93
N ASP A 101 -3.60 -16.15 -20.50
CA ASP A 101 -2.44 -16.95 -20.06
C ASP A 101 -1.94 -16.56 -18.67
N VAL A 102 -2.02 -15.27 -18.35
CA VAL A 102 -1.74 -14.70 -17.03
C VAL A 102 -2.93 -13.83 -16.62
N VAL A 103 -3.53 -14.12 -15.48
CA VAL A 103 -4.66 -13.36 -14.93
C VAL A 103 -4.17 -12.60 -13.70
N TYR A 104 -4.17 -11.27 -13.75
CA TYR A 104 -3.81 -10.42 -12.61
C TYR A 104 -5.06 -9.87 -11.91
N VAL A 105 -5.29 -10.33 -10.67
CA VAL A 105 -6.47 -10.01 -9.85
C VAL A 105 -6.18 -8.82 -8.95
N VAL A 106 -6.89 -7.72 -9.20
CA VAL A 106 -6.82 -6.46 -8.42
C VAL A 106 -8.23 -5.97 -8.10
N LEU A 107 -9.10 -6.92 -7.77
CA LEU A 107 -10.46 -6.73 -7.26
C LEU A 107 -10.41 -6.46 -5.73
N PRO A 108 -11.47 -5.92 -5.13
CA PRO A 108 -11.57 -5.80 -3.67
C PRO A 108 -11.47 -7.16 -2.97
N ASP A 109 -10.69 -7.24 -1.89
CA ASP A 109 -10.34 -8.47 -1.18
C ASP A 109 -11.54 -9.26 -0.66
N GLU A 110 -12.62 -8.57 -0.29
CA GLU A 110 -13.87 -9.16 0.17
C GLU A 110 -14.78 -9.66 -0.95
N VAL A 111 -14.57 -9.17 -2.17
CA VAL A 111 -15.32 -9.57 -3.37
C VAL A 111 -14.66 -10.77 -4.05
N ILE A 112 -13.32 -10.87 -3.97
CA ILE A 112 -12.53 -11.93 -4.60
C ILE A 112 -13.10 -13.33 -4.32
N PRO A 113 -13.38 -13.77 -3.08
CA PRO A 113 -13.82 -15.13 -2.80
C PRO A 113 -15.06 -15.55 -3.61
N THR A 114 -16.06 -14.67 -3.66
CA THR A 114 -17.32 -14.96 -4.38
C THR A 114 -17.10 -15.04 -5.89
N LEU A 115 -16.35 -14.10 -6.46
CA LEU A 115 -16.06 -14.09 -7.90
C LEU A 115 -15.06 -15.18 -8.30
N PHE A 116 -14.18 -15.57 -7.38
CA PHE A 116 -13.21 -16.62 -7.61
C PHE A 116 -13.91 -17.92 -7.93
N ASP A 117 -14.82 -18.36 -7.06
CA ASP A 117 -15.51 -19.63 -7.23
C ASP A 117 -16.51 -19.61 -8.40
N SER A 118 -17.20 -18.49 -8.59
CA SER A 118 -18.29 -18.39 -9.58
C SER A 118 -17.83 -18.05 -11.00
N GLU A 119 -16.78 -17.25 -11.17
CA GLU A 119 -16.39 -16.70 -12.48
C GLU A 119 -14.93 -16.97 -12.85
N ILE A 120 -13.99 -16.89 -11.90
CA ILE A 120 -12.56 -16.93 -12.21
C ILE A 120 -12.08 -18.40 -12.30
N ALA A 121 -12.18 -19.17 -11.21
CA ALA A 121 -11.65 -20.52 -11.13
C ALA A 121 -12.19 -21.47 -12.23
N PRO A 122 -13.49 -21.43 -12.60
CA PRO A 122 -14.00 -22.27 -13.68
C PRO A 122 -13.46 -21.91 -15.08
N ALA A 123 -12.99 -20.67 -15.27
CA ALA A 123 -12.49 -20.17 -16.55
C ALA A 123 -10.98 -20.34 -16.74
N LEU A 124 -10.23 -20.54 -15.64
CA LEU A 124 -8.78 -20.72 -15.69
C LEU A 124 -8.38 -21.95 -16.50
N ARG A 125 -7.38 -21.79 -17.37
CA ARG A 125 -6.89 -22.89 -18.22
C ARG A 125 -5.76 -23.66 -17.54
N PRO A 126 -5.66 -24.99 -17.70
CA PRO A 126 -4.46 -25.73 -17.28
C PRO A 126 -3.19 -25.12 -17.85
N GLY A 127 -2.17 -24.94 -17.01
CA GLY A 127 -0.89 -24.31 -17.36
C GLY A 127 -0.92 -22.78 -17.47
N SER A 128 -2.05 -22.12 -17.21
CA SER A 128 -2.11 -20.66 -17.02
C SER A 128 -1.51 -20.24 -15.67
N ALA A 129 -1.40 -18.94 -15.44
CA ALA A 129 -1.00 -18.37 -14.16
C ALA A 129 -2.04 -17.37 -13.65
N ILE A 130 -2.23 -17.32 -12.34
CA ILE A 130 -3.01 -16.28 -11.67
C ILE A 130 -2.11 -15.53 -10.68
N ALA A 131 -2.14 -14.21 -10.73
CA ALA A 131 -1.40 -13.32 -9.84
C ALA A 131 -2.36 -12.49 -9.01
N PHE A 132 -2.10 -12.33 -7.72
CA PHE A 132 -2.91 -11.50 -6.83
C PHE A 132 -2.21 -10.20 -6.44
N GLY A 133 -2.95 -9.09 -6.47
CA GLY A 133 -2.54 -7.75 -6.04
C GLY A 133 -2.29 -7.61 -4.54
N SER A 134 -2.77 -8.58 -3.77
CA SER A 134 -2.69 -8.69 -2.32
C SER A 134 -2.59 -10.17 -1.97
N GLY A 135 -1.84 -10.51 -0.95
CA GLY A 135 -1.75 -11.87 -0.41
C GLY A 135 -2.97 -12.26 0.41
N TYR A 136 -3.89 -11.33 0.71
CA TYR A 136 -4.99 -11.50 1.65
C TYR A 136 -5.83 -12.77 1.41
N SER A 137 -6.40 -12.94 0.21
CA SER A 137 -7.28 -14.07 -0.07
C SER A 137 -6.58 -15.42 0.05
N LEU A 138 -5.30 -15.48 -0.34
CA LEU A 138 -4.46 -16.69 -0.23
C LEU A 138 -4.03 -16.95 1.22
N ALA A 139 -3.63 -15.91 1.95
CA ALA A 139 -3.11 -15.98 3.31
C ALA A 139 -4.13 -16.54 4.32
N PHE A 140 -5.41 -16.25 4.09
CA PHE A 140 -6.52 -16.60 4.97
C PHE A 140 -7.41 -17.70 4.41
N ASP A 141 -6.91 -18.46 3.41
CA ASP A 141 -7.59 -19.63 2.85
C ASP A 141 -9.02 -19.34 2.34
N LEU A 142 -9.22 -18.13 1.80
CA LEU A 142 -10.52 -17.67 1.31
C LEU A 142 -10.80 -18.11 -0.14
N ILE A 143 -9.78 -18.60 -0.83
CA ILE A 143 -9.84 -19.10 -2.20
C ILE A 143 -8.96 -20.34 -2.35
N HIS A 144 -9.35 -21.23 -3.25
CA HIS A 144 -8.63 -22.48 -3.52
C HIS A 144 -8.29 -22.60 -5.01
N PRO A 145 -7.16 -22.02 -5.47
CA PRO A 145 -6.76 -22.15 -6.87
C PRO A 145 -6.60 -23.61 -7.33
N PRO A 146 -7.00 -23.94 -8.57
CA PRO A 146 -6.82 -25.28 -9.12
C PRO A 146 -5.35 -25.73 -9.10
N ALA A 147 -5.07 -27.01 -8.84
CA ALA A 147 -3.70 -27.54 -8.81
C ALA A 147 -2.97 -27.51 -10.17
N ALA A 148 -3.70 -27.26 -11.27
CA ALA A 148 -3.20 -27.29 -12.63
C ALA A 148 -2.74 -25.91 -13.16
N ILE A 149 -2.58 -24.91 -12.30
CA ILE A 149 -2.14 -23.55 -12.67
C ILE A 149 -1.00 -23.06 -11.77
N ASP A 150 -0.29 -22.03 -12.22
CA ASP A 150 0.64 -21.30 -11.37
C ASP A 150 -0.11 -20.28 -10.52
N VAL A 151 0.32 -20.10 -9.27
CA VAL A 151 -0.24 -19.10 -8.33
C VAL A 151 0.87 -18.15 -7.91
N LEU A 152 0.66 -16.87 -8.16
CA LEU A 152 1.65 -15.81 -8.02
C LEU A 152 1.14 -14.71 -7.09
N LEU A 153 2.09 -14.05 -6.44
CA LEU A 153 1.88 -12.81 -5.71
C LEU A 153 2.55 -11.66 -6.48
N MET A 154 1.82 -10.57 -6.67
CA MET A 154 2.28 -9.32 -7.26
C MET A 154 1.62 -8.16 -6.53
N ALA A 155 2.16 -7.77 -5.36
CA ALA A 155 1.56 -6.81 -4.44
C ALA A 155 2.32 -5.47 -4.41
N PRO A 156 1.88 -4.45 -5.15
CA PRO A 156 2.50 -3.13 -5.18
C PRO A 156 2.46 -2.44 -3.82
N ARG A 157 3.58 -1.83 -3.42
CA ARG A 157 3.70 -1.00 -2.20
C ARG A 157 3.48 0.46 -2.50
N MET A 158 2.47 0.73 -3.32
CA MET A 158 2.16 2.07 -3.81
C MET A 158 0.73 2.16 -4.33
N ALA A 159 0.06 3.28 -4.06
CA ALA A 159 -1.22 3.61 -4.66
C ALA A 159 -1.10 3.73 -6.19
N GLY A 160 -2.17 3.37 -6.90
CA GLY A 160 -2.19 3.30 -8.36
C GLY A 160 -1.69 4.57 -9.06
N ASN A 161 -2.28 5.73 -8.77
CA ASN A 161 -1.90 6.98 -9.45
C ASN A 161 -0.40 7.31 -9.27
N SER A 162 0.14 7.14 -8.07
CA SER A 162 1.57 7.35 -7.80
C SER A 162 2.44 6.33 -8.52
N ALA A 163 2.02 5.06 -8.57
CA ALA A 163 2.71 4.02 -9.32
C ALA A 163 2.73 4.32 -10.84
N ARG A 164 1.64 4.86 -11.40
CA ARG A 164 1.57 5.31 -12.79
C ARG A 164 2.51 6.47 -13.06
N SER A 165 2.50 7.51 -12.23
CA SER A 165 3.38 8.68 -12.40
C SER A 165 4.85 8.24 -12.39
N ARG A 166 5.26 7.42 -11.41
CA ARG A 166 6.63 6.91 -11.33
C ARG A 166 7.01 5.99 -12.48
N TYR A 167 6.06 5.23 -13.02
CA TYR A 167 6.28 4.43 -14.23
C TYR A 167 6.62 5.33 -15.42
N LEU A 168 5.85 6.41 -15.64
CA LEU A 168 6.06 7.38 -16.72
C LEU A 168 7.38 8.14 -16.55
N GLU A 169 7.79 8.43 -15.32
CA GLU A 169 9.09 9.03 -14.98
C GLU A 169 10.27 8.05 -15.14
N GLY A 170 10.03 6.78 -15.48
CA GLY A 170 11.07 5.75 -15.59
C GLY A 170 11.63 5.27 -14.25
N ARG A 171 11.07 5.69 -13.12
CA ARG A 171 11.53 5.36 -11.76
C ARG A 171 10.99 4.02 -11.25
N GLY A 172 9.81 3.62 -11.71
CA GLY A 172 9.09 2.46 -11.20
C GLY A 172 8.69 2.57 -9.72
N PHE A 173 8.23 1.46 -9.15
CA PHE A 173 7.74 1.39 -7.78
C PHE A 173 8.02 0.03 -7.15
N TRP A 174 8.01 -0.05 -5.82
CA TRP A 174 8.27 -1.30 -5.10
C TRP A 174 7.05 -2.20 -5.08
N ALA A 175 7.28 -3.51 -5.09
CA ALA A 175 6.24 -4.51 -4.84
C ALA A 175 6.81 -5.68 -4.02
N CYS A 176 5.93 -6.39 -3.31
CA CYS A 176 6.19 -7.73 -2.81
C CYS A 176 5.77 -8.75 -3.87
N VAL A 177 6.60 -9.74 -4.14
CA VAL A 177 6.36 -10.74 -5.19
C VAL A 177 6.67 -12.15 -4.70
N GLY A 178 5.97 -13.15 -5.23
CA GLY A 178 6.13 -14.53 -4.81
C GLY A 178 5.54 -15.53 -5.79
N VAL A 179 6.01 -16.77 -5.69
CA VAL A 179 5.43 -17.94 -6.34
C VAL A 179 4.89 -18.83 -5.23
N GLU A 180 3.57 -18.94 -5.14
CA GLU A 180 2.90 -19.82 -4.16
C GLU A 180 2.75 -21.24 -4.71
N THR A 181 2.60 -21.38 -6.03
CA THR A 181 2.56 -22.67 -6.71
C THR A 181 3.15 -22.53 -8.10
N ASP A 182 4.03 -23.47 -8.46
CA ASP A 182 4.59 -23.60 -9.81
C ASP A 182 4.19 -24.94 -10.40
N HIS A 183 3.12 -24.93 -11.22
CA HIS A 183 2.64 -26.11 -11.93
C HIS A 183 3.37 -26.26 -13.28
N SER A 184 3.63 -25.14 -13.95
CA SER A 184 4.12 -25.12 -15.33
C SER A 184 5.65 -25.17 -15.44
N GLY A 185 6.38 -24.91 -14.36
CA GLY A 185 7.83 -24.67 -14.37
C GLY A 185 8.20 -23.27 -14.89
N ARG A 186 7.21 -22.40 -15.15
CA ARG A 186 7.39 -21.03 -15.67
C ARG A 186 6.87 -19.96 -14.71
N ALA A 187 6.41 -20.32 -13.51
CA ALA A 187 5.79 -19.38 -12.59
C ALA A 187 6.69 -18.18 -12.26
N GLN A 188 7.97 -18.42 -11.95
CA GLN A 188 8.91 -17.33 -11.65
C GLN A 188 9.17 -16.42 -12.86
N GLN A 189 9.27 -17.00 -14.06
CA GLN A 189 9.43 -16.23 -15.30
C GLN A 189 8.22 -15.31 -15.51
N ARG A 190 7.00 -15.83 -15.34
CA ARG A 190 5.76 -15.05 -15.48
C ARG A 190 5.64 -13.97 -14.41
N MET A 191 5.97 -14.28 -13.16
CA MET A 191 6.01 -13.31 -12.06
C MET A 191 6.97 -12.14 -12.37
N LEU A 192 8.19 -12.44 -12.81
CA LEU A 192 9.18 -11.40 -13.15
C LEU A 192 8.82 -10.65 -14.42
N GLY A 193 8.22 -11.32 -15.41
CA GLY A 193 7.70 -10.67 -16.61
C GLY A 193 6.56 -9.70 -16.33
N LEU A 194 5.65 -10.09 -15.43
CA LEU A 194 4.58 -9.22 -14.94
C LEU A 194 5.16 -8.03 -14.17
N ALA A 195 6.14 -8.27 -13.27
CA ALA A 195 6.83 -7.23 -12.53
C ALA A 195 7.53 -6.21 -13.46
N GLU A 196 8.22 -6.69 -14.50
CA GLU A 196 8.90 -5.86 -15.49
C GLU A 196 7.89 -5.00 -16.26
N GLY A 197 6.82 -5.62 -16.78
CA GLY A 197 5.78 -4.92 -17.54
C GLY A 197 4.99 -3.90 -16.72
N LEU A 198 4.86 -4.12 -15.41
CA LEU A 198 4.30 -3.15 -14.48
C LEU A 198 5.28 -2.00 -14.15
N GLY A 199 6.57 -2.18 -14.43
CA GLY A 199 7.67 -1.27 -14.09
C GLY A 199 8.19 -1.40 -12.66
N VAL A 200 7.83 -2.48 -11.95
CA VAL A 200 8.26 -2.74 -10.57
C VAL A 200 9.78 -2.90 -10.48
N LEU A 201 10.36 -3.66 -11.40
CA LEU A 201 11.77 -4.04 -11.36
C LEU A 201 12.76 -2.88 -11.57
N ARG A 202 12.26 -1.70 -11.96
CA ARG A 202 13.05 -0.46 -12.02
C ARG A 202 13.40 0.06 -10.62
N ALA A 203 12.52 -0.16 -9.64
CA ALA A 203 12.78 0.12 -8.23
C ALA A 203 13.29 -1.15 -7.51
N GLY A 204 12.55 -2.24 -7.64
CA GLY A 204 12.86 -3.55 -7.05
C GLY A 204 11.61 -4.28 -6.55
N ALA A 205 11.67 -5.61 -6.54
CA ALA A 205 10.61 -6.47 -6.04
C ALA A 205 11.12 -7.37 -4.91
N VAL A 206 10.48 -7.28 -3.74
CA VAL A 206 10.87 -7.99 -2.53
C VAL A 206 10.20 -9.36 -2.52
N GLN A 207 10.98 -10.44 -2.46
CA GLN A 207 10.41 -11.79 -2.43
C GLN A 207 9.73 -12.08 -1.10
N MET A 208 8.45 -12.45 -1.14
CA MET A 208 7.65 -12.83 0.02
C MET A 208 6.60 -13.88 -0.34
N THR A 209 6.12 -14.64 0.63
CA THR A 209 4.90 -15.44 0.48
C THR A 209 3.67 -14.56 0.67
N ALA A 210 2.52 -14.95 0.11
CA ALA A 210 1.24 -14.28 0.29
C ALA A 210 0.86 -14.13 1.77
N LYS A 211 1.14 -15.13 2.60
CA LYS A 211 0.93 -15.06 4.05
C LYS A 211 1.79 -14.01 4.74
N ALA A 212 3.08 -13.94 4.40
CA ALA A 212 3.98 -12.96 4.98
C ALA A 212 3.65 -11.53 4.52
N GLU A 213 3.28 -11.39 3.25
CA GLU A 213 2.79 -10.16 2.62
C GLU A 213 1.55 -9.63 3.35
N ALA A 214 0.48 -10.43 3.46
CA ALA A 214 -0.78 -10.01 4.05
C ALA A 214 -0.64 -9.71 5.54
N THR A 215 0.19 -10.49 6.25
CA THR A 215 0.49 -10.23 7.66
C THR A 215 1.20 -8.89 7.84
N LEU A 216 2.21 -8.60 7.00
CA LEU A 216 2.97 -7.36 7.05
C LEU A 216 2.08 -6.15 6.75
N ASP A 217 1.34 -6.21 5.66
CA ASP A 217 0.51 -5.10 5.16
C ASP A 217 -0.55 -4.71 6.18
N LEU A 218 -1.39 -5.69 6.59
CA LEU A 218 -2.43 -5.48 7.60
C LEU A 218 -1.85 -5.02 8.94
N PHE A 219 -0.68 -5.54 9.33
CA PHE A 219 -0.07 -5.14 10.60
C PHE A 219 0.35 -3.68 10.56
N VAL A 220 1.01 -3.22 9.50
CA VAL A 220 1.46 -1.82 9.37
C VAL A 220 0.26 -0.88 9.29
N GLU A 221 -0.77 -1.22 8.52
CA GLU A 221 -1.98 -0.40 8.38
C GLU A 221 -2.73 -0.26 9.71
N GLN A 222 -2.90 -1.37 10.45
CA GLN A 222 -3.65 -1.38 11.72
C GLN A 222 -2.84 -0.91 12.93
N THR A 223 -1.53 -0.70 12.77
CA THR A 223 -0.66 -0.19 13.85
C THR A 223 -0.15 1.20 13.53
N VAL A 224 0.88 1.31 12.70
CA VAL A 224 1.53 2.58 12.33
C VAL A 224 0.52 3.52 11.68
N GLY A 225 -0.29 3.04 10.73
CA GLY A 225 -1.32 3.82 10.06
C GLY A 225 -2.37 4.36 11.04
N ALA A 226 -2.95 3.48 11.85
CA ALA A 226 -3.95 3.84 12.85
C ALA A 226 -3.42 4.83 13.90
N VAL A 227 -2.22 4.60 14.43
CA VAL A 227 -1.59 5.48 15.44
C VAL A 227 -1.28 6.86 14.84
N LEU A 228 -0.77 6.92 13.61
CA LEU A 228 -0.48 8.19 12.93
C LEU A 228 -1.76 9.00 12.70
N GLY A 229 -2.82 8.36 12.19
CA GLY A 229 -4.12 9.02 11.98
C GLY A 229 -4.70 9.55 13.29
N MET A 230 -4.67 8.74 14.36
CA MET A 230 -5.12 9.17 15.68
C MET A 230 -4.29 10.34 16.22
N ALA A 231 -2.97 10.30 16.06
CA ALA A 231 -2.08 11.37 16.51
C ALA A 231 -2.39 12.70 15.82
N ILE A 232 -2.63 12.69 14.49
CA ILE A 232 -3.00 13.89 13.72
C ILE A 232 -4.32 14.47 14.23
N MET A 233 -5.36 13.64 14.35
CA MET A 233 -6.68 14.10 14.80
C MET A 233 -6.62 14.69 16.22
N MET A 234 -5.98 14.00 17.16
CA MET A 234 -5.88 14.49 18.55
C MET A 234 -5.01 15.76 18.65
N ALA A 235 -3.88 15.83 17.93
CA ALA A 235 -3.02 17.00 17.95
C ALA A 235 -3.76 18.23 17.41
N PHE A 236 -4.53 18.06 16.33
CA PHE A 236 -5.35 19.11 15.77
C PHE A 236 -6.42 19.60 16.76
N GLU A 237 -7.18 18.69 17.36
CA GLU A 237 -8.24 19.04 18.31
C GLU A 237 -7.70 19.80 19.52
N VAL A 238 -6.66 19.26 20.17
CA VAL A 238 -6.07 19.86 21.37
C VAL A 238 -5.49 21.25 21.07
N ALA A 239 -4.76 21.42 19.96
CA ALA A 239 -4.14 22.70 19.63
C ALA A 239 -5.18 23.73 19.19
N ARG A 240 -6.20 23.33 18.43
CA ARG A 240 -7.32 24.20 18.05
C ARG A 240 -8.08 24.67 19.28
N ASP A 241 -8.37 23.79 20.23
CA ASP A 241 -9.09 24.13 21.47
C ASP A 241 -8.27 25.09 22.36
N ALA A 242 -6.94 25.06 22.24
CA ALA A 242 -6.04 26.04 22.83
C ALA A 242 -5.93 27.37 22.04
N GLY A 243 -6.65 27.53 20.93
CA GLY A 243 -6.72 28.74 20.13
C GLY A 243 -5.69 28.84 18.99
N VAL A 244 -4.99 27.75 18.64
CA VAL A 244 -4.10 27.74 17.47
C VAL A 244 -4.96 27.73 16.19
N PRO A 245 -4.68 28.61 15.21
CA PRO A 245 -5.45 28.66 13.96
C PRO A 245 -5.43 27.32 13.21
N ALA A 246 -6.61 26.85 12.80
CA ALA A 246 -6.77 25.55 12.16
C ALA A 246 -5.97 25.41 10.85
N GLU A 247 -5.88 26.49 10.07
CA GLU A 247 -5.11 26.56 8.83
C GLU A 247 -3.61 26.41 9.11
N ALA A 248 -3.12 27.03 10.17
CA ALA A 248 -1.72 26.91 10.58
C ALA A 248 -1.41 25.48 11.05
N LEU A 249 -2.36 24.81 11.73
CA LEU A 249 -2.19 23.43 12.16
C LEU A 249 -2.05 22.47 10.96
N VAL A 250 -2.96 22.52 9.98
CA VAL A 250 -2.87 21.61 8.82
C VAL A 250 -1.64 21.90 7.95
N LEU A 251 -1.22 23.17 7.86
CA LEU A 251 0.04 23.56 7.21
C LEU A 251 1.26 22.96 7.90
N GLU A 252 1.37 23.16 9.21
CA GLU A 252 2.49 22.65 10.02
C GLU A 252 2.55 21.13 10.00
N MET A 253 1.40 20.46 10.04
CA MET A 253 1.34 19.00 10.11
C MET A 253 1.68 18.32 8.78
N TYR A 254 1.15 18.77 7.64
CA TYR A 254 1.38 18.07 6.37
C TYR A 254 1.18 18.91 5.10
N MET A 255 0.35 19.95 5.09
CA MET A 255 0.06 20.66 3.84
C MET A 255 1.23 21.49 3.31
N SER A 256 2.23 21.82 4.13
CA SER A 256 3.46 22.51 3.69
C SER A 256 4.41 21.63 2.87
N GLY A 257 4.29 20.30 2.97
CA GLY A 257 5.24 19.34 2.42
C GLY A 257 6.48 19.12 3.29
N GLU A 258 6.64 19.82 4.43
CA GLU A 258 7.79 19.62 5.31
C GLU A 258 7.83 18.19 5.89
N MET A 259 6.67 17.68 6.36
CA MET A 259 6.59 16.31 6.86
C MET A 259 6.87 15.29 5.74
N GLU A 260 6.45 15.56 4.50
CA GLU A 260 6.79 14.72 3.34
C GLU A 260 8.32 14.66 3.13
N ALA A 261 9.01 15.80 3.23
CA ALA A 261 10.47 15.85 3.13
C ALA A 261 11.15 15.03 4.24
N VAL A 262 10.59 14.99 5.45
CA VAL A 262 11.07 14.12 6.54
C VAL A 262 10.92 12.64 6.18
N PHE A 263 9.76 12.22 5.67
CA PHE A 263 9.56 10.84 5.20
C PHE A 263 10.43 10.49 3.99
N GLN A 264 10.74 11.47 3.14
CA GLN A 264 11.74 11.32 2.09
C GLN A 264 13.14 11.06 2.69
N SER A 265 13.57 11.79 3.72
CA SER A 265 14.84 11.51 4.40
C SER A 265 14.83 10.13 5.05
N PHE A 266 13.72 9.68 5.65
CA PHE A 266 13.62 8.30 6.18
C PHE A 266 13.92 7.24 5.12
N ARG A 267 13.46 7.46 3.89
CA ARG A 267 13.70 6.56 2.76
C ARG A 267 15.15 6.62 2.28
N GLU A 268 15.80 7.78 2.32
CA GLU A 268 17.12 8.01 1.71
C GLU A 268 18.29 7.76 2.67
N THR A 269 18.13 8.17 3.94
CA THR A 269 19.18 8.11 4.96
C THR A 269 18.87 7.10 6.07
N GLY A 270 17.59 6.72 6.23
CA GLY A 270 17.10 5.78 7.23
C GLY A 270 16.43 6.47 8.43
N PHE A 271 15.39 5.84 8.99
CA PHE A 271 14.52 6.41 10.04
C PHE A 271 15.26 7.11 11.18
N LEU A 272 16.24 6.45 11.81
CA LEU A 272 16.98 7.03 12.93
C LEU A 272 17.99 8.09 12.49
N ARG A 273 18.57 7.95 11.29
CA ARG A 273 19.63 8.85 10.80
C ARG A 273 19.08 10.16 10.25
N ALA A 274 17.87 10.15 9.71
CA ALA A 274 17.16 11.36 9.30
C ALA A 274 17.01 12.39 10.43
N SER A 275 17.12 11.98 11.69
CA SER A 275 17.16 12.92 12.83
C SER A 275 18.38 13.84 12.82
N GLU A 276 19.44 13.53 12.06
CA GLU A 276 20.61 14.40 11.85
C GLU A 276 20.27 15.66 11.04
N ASP A 277 19.22 15.62 10.22
CA ASP A 277 18.75 16.76 9.42
C ASP A 277 17.95 17.78 10.23
N HIS A 278 17.64 17.48 11.50
CA HIS A 278 16.78 18.29 12.35
C HIS A 278 17.58 19.18 13.32
N GLY A 279 17.06 20.39 13.57
CA GLY A 279 17.64 21.29 14.57
C GLY A 279 17.62 20.69 16.00
N PRO A 280 18.55 21.10 16.88
CA PRO A 280 18.66 20.53 18.24
C PRO A 280 17.36 20.57 19.06
N THR A 281 16.54 21.59 18.88
CA THR A 281 15.23 21.73 19.53
C THR A 281 14.26 20.61 19.12
N ALA A 282 14.18 20.31 17.82
CA ALA A 282 13.28 19.28 17.29
C ALA A 282 13.72 17.89 17.76
N VAL A 283 15.03 17.60 17.72
CA VAL A 283 15.59 16.34 18.23
C VAL A 283 15.33 16.19 19.73
N PHE A 284 15.58 17.24 20.52
CA PHE A 284 15.33 17.22 21.96
C PHE A 284 13.85 16.98 22.28
N GLY A 285 12.95 17.74 21.64
CA GLY A 285 11.51 17.60 21.81
C GLY A 285 11.00 16.22 21.41
N GLY A 286 11.38 15.74 20.22
CA GLY A 286 10.96 14.44 19.70
C GLY A 286 11.44 13.27 20.56
N ILE A 287 12.72 13.25 20.94
CA ILE A 287 13.28 12.17 21.76
C ILE A 287 12.69 12.17 23.17
N THR A 288 12.59 13.33 23.81
CA THR A 288 12.05 13.41 25.18
C THR A 288 10.61 12.94 25.25
N ARG A 289 9.75 13.39 24.32
CA ARG A 289 8.36 12.92 24.23
C ARG A 289 8.26 11.43 23.91
N SER A 290 9.11 10.93 23.02
CA SER A 290 9.19 9.49 22.69
C SER A 290 9.65 8.61 23.88
N LEU A 291 10.31 9.18 24.89
CA LEU A 291 10.69 8.49 26.12
C LEU A 291 9.58 8.50 27.17
N GLU A 292 8.65 9.45 27.10
CA GLU A 292 7.50 9.58 28.00
C GLU A 292 6.31 8.71 27.56
N MET A 293 6.26 8.28 26.29
CA MET A 293 5.23 7.39 25.78
C MET A 293 5.25 6.02 26.48
N ASP A 294 4.07 5.48 26.79
CA ASP A 294 3.93 4.13 27.35
C ASP A 294 4.21 3.07 26.28
N ARG A 295 5.48 2.65 26.23
CA ARG A 295 5.98 1.67 25.27
C ARG A 295 5.38 0.29 25.47
N GLU A 296 5.10 -0.11 26.71
CA GLU A 296 4.61 -1.45 26.98
C GLU A 296 3.13 -1.57 26.61
N ALA A 297 2.32 -0.56 26.93
CA ALA A 297 0.92 -0.54 26.50
C ALA A 297 0.79 -0.57 24.96
N MET A 298 1.63 0.20 24.25
CA MET A 298 1.66 0.20 22.79
C MET A 298 2.13 -1.15 22.22
N ALA A 299 3.21 -1.71 22.76
CA ALA A 299 3.71 -3.01 22.33
C ALA A 299 2.68 -4.12 22.54
N GLU A 300 1.97 -4.12 23.68
CA GLU A 300 0.93 -5.09 23.96
C GLU A 300 -0.26 -4.98 23.02
N SER A 301 -0.67 -3.76 22.67
CA SER A 301 -1.69 -3.52 21.64
C SER A 301 -1.26 -4.10 20.29
N PHE A 302 -0.03 -3.83 19.85
CA PHE A 302 0.49 -4.31 18.58
C PHE A 302 0.61 -5.85 18.55
N ARG A 303 1.02 -6.49 19.66
CA ARG A 303 1.04 -7.96 19.77
C ARG A 303 -0.35 -8.56 19.59
N LYS A 304 -1.39 -7.98 20.20
CA LYS A 304 -2.78 -8.44 20.05
C LYS A 304 -3.28 -8.29 18.62
N ILE A 305 -2.98 -7.16 17.97
CA ILE A 305 -3.32 -6.93 16.56
C ILE A 305 -2.65 -7.98 15.67
N LEU A 306 -1.34 -8.20 15.85
CA LEU A 306 -0.60 -9.20 15.08
C LEU A 306 -1.16 -10.61 15.28
N GLN A 307 -1.45 -11.02 16.52
CA GLN A 307 -2.07 -12.31 16.81
C GLN A 307 -3.46 -12.45 16.17
N ASN A 308 -4.23 -11.36 16.15
CA ASN A 308 -5.55 -11.37 15.53
C ASN A 308 -5.50 -11.45 14.01
N ILE A 309 -4.50 -10.83 13.37
CA ILE A 309 -4.23 -10.98 11.94
C ILE A 309 -3.78 -12.40 11.64
N GLN A 310 -2.73 -12.89 12.32
CA GLN A 310 -2.13 -14.20 12.05
C GLN A 310 -3.09 -15.37 12.29
N SER A 311 -4.06 -15.22 13.19
CA SER A 311 -5.10 -16.23 13.44
C SER A 311 -6.26 -16.20 12.43
N GLY A 312 -6.28 -15.25 11.48
CA GLY A 312 -7.39 -15.04 10.56
C GLY A 312 -8.59 -14.32 11.19
N GLY A 313 -8.50 -13.93 12.45
CA GLY A 313 -9.60 -13.27 13.16
C GLY A 313 -9.97 -11.90 12.58
N PHE A 314 -9.00 -11.14 12.05
CA PHE A 314 -9.31 -9.92 11.29
C PHE A 314 -10.06 -10.26 9.99
N ALA A 315 -9.55 -11.23 9.23
CA ALA A 315 -10.10 -11.58 7.94
C ALA A 315 -11.56 -12.05 8.03
N GLN A 316 -11.86 -12.90 9.03
CA GLN A 316 -13.21 -13.35 9.32
C GLN A 316 -14.16 -12.17 9.59
N ARG A 317 -13.75 -11.22 10.45
CA ARG A 317 -14.58 -10.04 10.76
C ARG A 317 -14.80 -9.16 9.54
N PHE A 318 -13.81 -8.99 8.67
CA PHE A 318 -13.96 -8.19 7.47
C PHE A 318 -14.89 -8.85 6.44
N GLN A 319 -14.86 -10.18 6.33
CA GLN A 319 -15.84 -10.93 5.53
C GLN A 319 -17.26 -10.85 6.09
N ASP A 320 -17.41 -10.89 7.42
CA ASP A 320 -18.69 -10.68 8.10
C ASP A 320 -19.22 -9.25 7.87
N GLU A 321 -18.35 -8.25 7.95
CA GLU A 321 -18.65 -6.85 7.68
C GLU A 321 -19.22 -6.65 6.26
N ALA A 322 -18.56 -7.23 5.25
CA ALA A 322 -19.04 -7.19 3.87
C ALA A 322 -20.41 -7.86 3.70
N ARG A 323 -20.60 -9.05 4.31
CA ARG A 323 -21.89 -9.76 4.30
C ARG A 323 -23.03 -8.98 4.96
N ASN A 324 -22.71 -8.11 5.91
CA ASN A 324 -23.67 -7.28 6.63
C ASN A 324 -23.87 -5.88 5.99
N GLY A 325 -23.35 -5.64 4.78
CA GLY A 325 -23.54 -4.37 4.07
C GLY A 325 -22.58 -3.25 4.47
N TYR A 326 -21.46 -3.58 5.12
CA TYR A 326 -20.39 -2.66 5.50
C TYR A 326 -20.76 -1.50 6.46
N PRO A 327 -21.44 -1.75 7.59
CA PRO A 327 -21.83 -0.70 8.54
C PRO A 327 -20.66 0.15 9.09
N MET A 328 -19.51 -0.45 9.39
CA MET A 328 -18.31 0.27 9.84
C MET A 328 -17.68 1.09 8.71
N LEU A 329 -17.73 0.63 7.45
CA LEU A 329 -17.26 1.48 6.34
C LEU A 329 -18.24 2.61 6.05
N GLU A 330 -19.54 2.42 6.25
CA GLU A 330 -20.51 3.52 6.19
C GLU A 330 -20.22 4.56 7.28
N PHE A 331 -19.94 4.11 8.51
CA PHE A 331 -19.50 5.00 9.59
C PHE A 331 -18.20 5.73 9.24
N ALA A 332 -17.20 5.03 8.72
CA ALA A 332 -15.94 5.64 8.28
C ALA A 332 -16.17 6.65 7.14
N ARG A 333 -17.02 6.33 6.16
CA ARG A 333 -17.41 7.26 5.08
C ARG A 333 -18.09 8.51 5.63
N ALA A 334 -18.96 8.37 6.63
CA ALA A 334 -19.58 9.51 7.29
C ALA A 334 -18.55 10.39 8.01
N MET A 335 -17.51 9.80 8.61
CA MET A 335 -16.41 10.58 9.20
C MET A 335 -15.53 11.26 8.13
N MET A 336 -15.22 10.58 7.03
CA MET A 336 -14.35 11.10 5.96
C MET A 336 -15.02 12.20 5.12
N HIS A 337 -16.33 12.08 4.87
CA HIS A 337 -17.10 13.01 4.04
C HIS A 337 -17.95 13.98 4.86
N GLY A 338 -18.04 13.78 6.17
CA GLY A 338 -18.65 14.74 7.08
C GLY A 338 -17.87 16.05 7.12
N GLY A 339 -18.57 17.15 7.38
CA GLY A 339 -17.90 18.42 7.67
C GLY A 339 -17.06 18.27 8.94
N SER A 340 -15.76 18.49 8.83
CA SER A 340 -14.84 18.52 9.97
C SER A 340 -14.03 19.81 9.95
N PRO A 341 -13.67 20.38 11.12
CA PRO A 341 -12.82 21.56 11.15
C PRO A 341 -11.45 21.35 10.49
N ILE A 342 -10.96 20.10 10.42
CA ILE A 342 -9.75 19.73 9.67
C ILE A 342 -10.00 19.93 8.17
N THR A 343 -11.00 19.25 7.61
CA THR A 343 -11.32 19.29 6.18
C THR A 343 -11.62 20.72 5.72
N GLU A 344 -12.34 21.49 6.53
CA GLU A 344 -12.63 22.89 6.21
C GLU A 344 -11.37 23.76 6.17
N ALA A 345 -10.42 23.55 7.10
CA ALA A 345 -9.15 24.27 7.12
C ALA A 345 -8.30 23.91 5.89
N GLU A 346 -8.25 22.63 5.53
CA GLU A 346 -7.58 22.18 4.31
C GLU A 346 -8.16 22.83 3.06
N ASP A 347 -9.49 22.86 2.94
CA ASP A 347 -10.17 23.46 1.80
C ASP A 347 -9.95 24.97 1.73
N ARG A 348 -9.87 25.66 2.87
CA ARG A 348 -9.49 27.08 2.91
C ARG A 348 -8.07 27.28 2.41
N ILE A 349 -7.11 26.46 2.85
CA ILE A 349 -5.73 26.51 2.34
C ILE A 349 -5.68 26.23 0.83
N ARG A 350 -6.33 25.17 0.34
CA ARG A 350 -6.38 24.82 -1.10
C ARG A 350 -6.93 25.98 -1.93
N ARG A 351 -7.97 26.66 -1.45
CA ARG A 351 -8.52 27.85 -2.13
C ARG A 351 -7.54 29.02 -2.18
N LEU A 352 -6.77 29.25 -1.11
CA LEU A 352 -5.80 30.33 -1.04
C LEU A 352 -4.56 30.09 -1.92
N THR A 353 -4.20 28.82 -2.16
CA THR A 353 -3.01 28.43 -2.93
C THR A 353 -3.30 28.02 -4.37
N SER A 354 -4.58 27.88 -4.73
CA SER A 354 -4.97 27.66 -6.13
C SER A 354 -4.65 28.91 -6.94
N PRO A 355 -3.96 28.80 -8.10
CA PRO A 355 -3.72 29.96 -8.96
C PRO A 355 -5.06 30.57 -9.37
N ASP A 356 -5.19 31.90 -9.22
CA ASP A 356 -6.39 32.64 -9.60
C ASP A 356 -6.71 32.36 -11.09
N PRO A 357 -7.89 31.82 -11.44
CA PRO A 357 -8.27 31.61 -12.83
C PRO A 357 -8.42 32.93 -13.60
N SER A 358 -8.46 34.08 -12.91
CA SER A 358 -8.42 35.40 -13.51
C SER A 358 -7.02 36.02 -13.40
N GLY A 359 -6.21 35.84 -14.44
CA GLY A 359 -4.89 36.48 -14.55
C GLY A 359 -4.96 38.01 -14.62
N SER A 360 -5.22 38.68 -13.49
CA SER A 360 -5.00 40.11 -13.35
C SER A 360 -3.67 40.34 -12.63
N SER A 361 -2.61 40.55 -13.43
CA SER A 361 -1.38 41.14 -12.89
C SER A 361 -1.72 42.50 -12.25
N PRO A 362 -1.15 42.85 -11.09
CA PRO A 362 -1.28 44.21 -10.58
C PRO A 362 -0.60 45.13 -11.57
N GLY A 363 -1.40 45.93 -12.28
CA GLY A 363 -0.92 46.91 -13.23
C GLY A 363 0.05 47.86 -12.53
N THR A 364 1.27 47.93 -13.04
CA THR A 364 2.17 49.06 -12.83
C THR A 364 1.46 50.31 -13.36
N ALA A 365 0.99 51.16 -12.45
CA ALA A 365 0.54 52.51 -12.77
C ALA A 365 1.78 53.42 -13.00
N PRO A 366 1.66 54.42 -13.90
CA PRO A 366 2.77 55.24 -14.40
C PRO A 366 3.36 56.22 -13.39
#